data_AF-A0A973BVR3-F1
#
_entry.id   AF-A0A973BVR3-F1
#
_cell.length_a   1.000
_cell.length_b   1.000
_cell.length_c   1.000
_cell.angle_alpha   90.00
_cell.angle_beta   90.00
_cell.angle_gamma   90.00
#
_symmetry.space_group_name_H-M   'P 1'
#
loop_
_entity.id
_entity.type
_entity.pdbx_description
1 polymer ?
#
loop_
_entity_poly.entity_id
_entity_poly.type
_entity_poly.pdbx_seq_one_letter_code
_entity_poly.pdbx_strand_id
1 'polypeptide(L)'
;MPLPADNHVHTEFSWDADRGSMYHSCQRAIDIGLPSIAFTEHVDLAAWYIADERTRRDPLIAARLDESHHFHPPTFDADGYAEAIDKCRHTFPDLRIITGIEVGEPHWFPEHTAHLLASGQYTRVLGSQHSLQIDDDLRLVDEWYIGIDDEDADAAAIRAYLGATIDLVEQSDSFEVVAHIDYLTRQIDRAGRSHDPRRFEDEYRQTLQAIHAADRILWRRSRT
;
A
#
# COMPACT_ATOMS: atom_id res chain seq x y z
N MET A 1 -4.34 5.20 28.75
CA MET A 1 -4.95 5.98 27.64
C MET A 1 -5.60 4.99 26.70
N PRO A 2 -6.78 5.28 26.12
CA PRO A 2 -7.35 4.42 25.09
C PRO A 2 -6.40 4.35 23.90
N LEU A 3 -6.33 3.20 23.24
CA LEU A 3 -5.55 3.04 22.01
C LEU A 3 -6.18 3.90 20.90
N PRO A 4 -5.37 4.48 19.98
CA PRO A 4 -5.91 5.11 18.78
C PRO A 4 -6.55 4.06 17.87
N ALA A 5 -7.42 4.50 16.96
CA ALA A 5 -7.96 3.66 15.90
C ALA A 5 -6.84 3.08 15.02
N ASP A 6 -7.02 1.84 14.59
CA ASP A 6 -6.21 1.29 13.49
C ASP A 6 -6.90 1.63 12.16
N ASN A 7 -6.15 2.23 11.25
CA ASN A 7 -6.69 2.89 10.07
C ASN A 7 -6.14 2.32 8.77
N HIS A 8 -5.36 1.24 8.83
CA HIS A 8 -4.74 0.60 7.67
C HIS A 8 -4.43 -0.86 8.01
N VAL A 9 -5.34 -1.76 7.64
CA VAL A 9 -5.24 -3.20 7.91
C VAL A 9 -5.62 -3.97 6.64
N HIS A 10 -4.85 -5.02 6.35
CA HIS A 10 -5.08 -5.94 5.23
C HIS A 10 -5.65 -7.26 5.73
N THR A 11 -6.45 -7.91 4.89
CA THR A 11 -7.10 -9.17 5.21
C THR A 11 -6.96 -10.16 4.06
N GLU A 12 -7.71 -11.26 4.09
CA GLU A 12 -7.71 -12.28 3.03
C GLU A 12 -8.08 -11.74 1.63
N PHE A 13 -8.56 -10.50 1.53
CA PHE A 13 -8.89 -9.82 0.28
C PHE A 13 -7.70 -9.09 -0.35
N SER A 14 -6.60 -8.90 0.39
CA SER A 14 -5.34 -8.40 -0.16
C SER A 14 -4.50 -9.57 -0.69
N TRP A 15 -3.94 -9.41 -1.89
CA TRP A 15 -3.25 -10.51 -2.58
C TRP A 15 -2.00 -11.00 -1.86
N ASP A 16 -1.35 -10.16 -1.07
CA ASP A 16 -0.13 -10.41 -0.32
C ASP A 16 -0.38 -10.73 1.18
N ALA A 17 -1.63 -10.77 1.62
CA ALA A 17 -2.03 -11.05 3.00
C ALA A 17 -2.65 -12.45 3.14
N ASP A 18 -1.90 -13.48 2.75
CA ASP A 18 -2.31 -14.90 2.78
C ASP A 18 -2.80 -15.39 4.16
N ARG A 19 -2.30 -14.79 5.23
CA ARG A 19 -2.68 -15.05 6.63
C ARG A 19 -3.61 -13.99 7.22
N GLY A 20 -4.00 -13.00 6.42
CA GLY A 20 -4.98 -12.00 6.80
C GLY A 20 -6.32 -12.65 7.15
N SER A 21 -7.02 -12.05 8.11
CA SER A 21 -8.39 -12.45 8.43
C SER A 21 -9.16 -11.25 8.96
N MET A 22 -10.19 -10.84 8.24
CA MET A 22 -11.07 -9.74 8.64
C MET A 22 -11.73 -10.03 9.99
N TYR A 23 -12.23 -11.26 10.16
CA TYR A 23 -12.85 -11.71 11.40
C TYR A 23 -11.87 -11.67 12.58
N HIS A 24 -10.69 -12.30 12.45
CA HIS A 24 -9.73 -12.33 13.55
C HIS A 24 -9.14 -10.95 13.86
N SER A 25 -9.04 -10.07 12.85
CA SER A 25 -8.66 -8.67 13.04
C SER A 25 -9.70 -7.91 13.86
N CYS A 26 -10.99 -8.09 13.58
CA CYS A 26 -12.07 -7.52 14.39
C CYS A 26 -12.06 -8.05 15.83
N GLN A 27 -11.92 -9.36 16.01
CA GLN A 27 -11.82 -9.97 17.33
C GLN A 27 -10.64 -9.37 18.11
N ARG A 28 -9.46 -9.26 17.47
CA ARG A 28 -8.28 -8.69 18.10
C ARG A 28 -8.46 -7.21 18.45
N ALA A 29 -9.12 -6.44 17.59
CA ALA A 29 -9.42 -5.03 17.83
C ALA A 29 -10.25 -4.85 19.11
N ILE A 30 -11.26 -5.69 19.32
CA ILE A 30 -12.06 -5.71 20.57
C ILE A 30 -11.19 -6.10 21.76
N ASP A 31 -10.41 -7.18 21.65
CA ASP A 31 -9.60 -7.72 22.74
C ASP A 31 -8.61 -6.69 23.30
N ILE A 32 -8.09 -5.81 22.44
CA ILE A 32 -7.16 -4.73 22.85
C ILE A 32 -7.85 -3.38 23.09
N GLY A 33 -9.16 -3.30 22.85
CA GLY A 33 -9.94 -2.08 23.06
C GLY A 33 -9.67 -0.97 22.03
N LEU A 34 -9.50 -1.33 20.76
CA LEU A 34 -9.48 -0.33 19.68
C LEU A 34 -10.87 0.31 19.52
N PRO A 35 -10.95 1.63 19.33
CA PRO A 35 -12.22 2.31 19.08
C PRO A 35 -12.77 2.06 17.67
N SER A 36 -11.91 1.75 16.70
CA SER A 36 -12.28 1.38 15.34
C SER A 36 -11.14 0.67 14.60
N ILE A 37 -11.50 -0.03 13.54
CA ILE A 37 -10.57 -0.65 12.57
C ILE A 37 -10.98 -0.24 11.15
N ALA A 38 -10.01 0.09 10.29
CA ALA A 38 -10.23 0.27 8.86
C ALA A 38 -9.52 -0.82 8.07
N PHE A 39 -10.29 -1.54 7.26
CA PHE A 39 -9.75 -2.46 6.27
C PHE A 39 -9.46 -1.67 5.00
N THR A 40 -8.25 -1.82 4.47
CA THR A 40 -7.73 -1.04 3.35
C THR A 40 -7.02 -1.98 2.41
N GLU A 41 -7.80 -2.84 1.74
CA GLU A 41 -7.25 -3.94 0.96
C GLU A 41 -6.40 -3.46 -0.21
N HIS A 42 -5.35 -4.19 -0.54
CA HIS A 42 -4.48 -3.91 -1.67
C HIS A 42 -5.25 -4.05 -2.99
N VAL A 43 -5.27 -2.96 -3.76
CA VAL A 43 -5.74 -2.93 -5.14
C VAL A 43 -4.64 -2.35 -6.03
N ASP A 44 -3.80 -3.24 -6.52
CA ASP A 44 -2.68 -2.91 -7.39
C ASP A 44 -3.04 -3.19 -8.85
N LEU A 45 -2.83 -2.19 -9.71
CA LEU A 45 -3.23 -2.22 -11.12
C LEU A 45 -2.04 -2.39 -12.07
N ALA A 46 -0.83 -2.09 -11.60
CA ALA A 46 0.38 -2.21 -12.37
C ALA A 46 0.84 -3.68 -12.46
N ALA A 47 1.35 -4.05 -13.64
CA ALA A 47 2.13 -5.28 -13.80
C ALA A 47 3.60 -4.98 -13.51
N TRP A 48 4.23 -5.75 -12.63
CA TRP A 48 5.60 -5.50 -12.19
C TRP A 48 6.55 -6.56 -12.71
N TYR A 49 7.67 -6.14 -13.28
CA TYR A 49 8.73 -7.06 -13.67
C TYR A 49 9.48 -7.57 -12.43
N ILE A 50 9.44 -8.89 -12.21
CA ILE A 50 10.04 -9.56 -11.07
C ILE A 50 11.44 -10.06 -11.45
N ALA A 51 12.48 -9.37 -10.99
CA ALA A 51 13.86 -9.72 -11.30
C ALA A 51 14.35 -10.93 -10.48
N ASP A 52 13.95 -11.02 -9.22
CA ASP A 52 14.48 -12.03 -8.32
C ASP A 52 13.98 -13.43 -8.69
N GLU A 53 14.92 -14.34 -8.91
CA GLU A 53 14.57 -15.74 -9.17
C GLU A 53 13.87 -16.38 -7.97
N ARG A 54 14.23 -15.98 -6.74
CA ARG A 54 13.57 -16.54 -5.56
C ARG A 54 12.13 -16.02 -5.43
N THR A 55 11.89 -14.72 -5.60
CA THR A 55 10.52 -14.18 -5.68
C THR A 55 9.70 -14.86 -6.78
N ARG A 56 10.28 -15.06 -7.97
CA ARG A 56 9.58 -15.74 -9.08
C ARG A 56 9.18 -17.19 -8.79
N ARG A 57 9.84 -17.84 -7.83
CA ARG A 57 9.54 -19.23 -7.41
C ARG A 57 8.53 -19.30 -6.27
N ASP A 58 8.17 -18.17 -5.66
CA ASP A 58 7.09 -18.14 -4.67
C ASP A 58 5.79 -18.60 -5.34
N PRO A 59 5.04 -19.57 -4.77
CA PRO A 59 3.84 -20.10 -5.41
C PRO A 59 2.75 -19.05 -5.72
N LEU A 60 2.61 -18.03 -4.88
CA LEU A 60 1.63 -16.96 -5.08
C LEU A 60 2.00 -16.09 -6.28
N ILE A 61 3.29 -15.77 -6.39
CA ILE A 61 3.86 -14.95 -7.47
C ILE A 61 3.87 -15.77 -8.77
N ALA A 62 4.43 -16.99 -8.74
CA ALA A 62 4.58 -17.86 -9.90
C ALA A 62 3.25 -18.15 -10.61
N ALA A 63 2.15 -18.23 -9.85
CA ALA A 63 0.81 -18.45 -10.41
C ALA A 63 0.29 -17.27 -11.26
N ARG A 64 0.95 -16.11 -11.20
CA ARG A 64 0.53 -14.85 -11.83
C ARG A 64 1.65 -14.16 -12.62
N LEU A 65 2.75 -14.87 -12.87
CA LEU A 65 3.80 -14.41 -13.78
C LEU A 65 3.43 -14.74 -15.22
N ASP A 66 3.67 -13.79 -16.12
CA ASP A 66 3.67 -14.06 -17.55
C ASP A 66 5.03 -14.61 -18.05
N GLU A 67 5.11 -14.87 -19.36
CA GLU A 67 6.31 -15.40 -20.00
C GLU A 67 7.51 -14.43 -19.95
N SER A 68 7.26 -13.14 -19.71
CA SER A 68 8.29 -12.09 -19.58
C SER A 68 8.65 -11.81 -18.12
N HIS A 69 8.11 -12.58 -17.18
CA HIS A 69 8.25 -12.43 -15.73
C HIS A 69 7.61 -11.17 -15.13
N HIS A 70 6.57 -10.62 -15.76
CA HIS A 70 5.75 -9.62 -15.11
C HIS A 70 4.70 -10.30 -14.24
N PHE A 71 4.63 -9.90 -12.98
CA PHE A 71 3.56 -10.30 -12.05
C PHE A 71 2.35 -9.41 -12.27
N HIS A 72 1.19 -10.04 -12.45
CA HIS A 72 -0.09 -9.38 -12.59
C HIS A 72 -0.91 -9.57 -11.31
N PRO A 73 -1.07 -8.53 -10.46
CA PRO A 73 -1.90 -8.64 -9.26
C PRO A 73 -3.32 -9.13 -9.61
N PRO A 74 -3.95 -9.95 -8.76
CA PRO A 74 -5.30 -10.43 -9.02
C PRO A 74 -6.31 -9.28 -8.98
N THR A 75 -7.41 -9.42 -9.72
CA THR A 75 -8.56 -8.53 -9.60
C THR A 75 -9.13 -8.57 -8.18
N PHE A 76 -9.44 -7.40 -7.63
CA PHE A 76 -10.06 -7.24 -6.32
C PHE A 76 -11.51 -7.77 -6.30
N ASP A 77 -11.83 -8.66 -5.35
CA ASP A 77 -13.18 -9.19 -5.14
C ASP A 77 -14.02 -8.24 -4.27
N ALA A 78 -14.58 -7.21 -4.91
CA ALA A 78 -15.38 -6.19 -4.22
C ALA A 78 -16.66 -6.74 -3.58
N ASP A 79 -17.31 -7.72 -4.22
CA ASP A 79 -18.56 -8.31 -3.72
C ASP A 79 -18.30 -9.19 -2.49
N GLY A 80 -17.29 -10.06 -2.56
CA GLY A 80 -16.88 -10.88 -1.41
C GLY A 80 -16.41 -10.03 -0.24
N TYR A 81 -15.66 -8.95 -0.52
CA TYR A 81 -15.21 -8.01 0.50
C TYR A 81 -16.39 -7.32 1.20
N ALA A 82 -17.39 -6.84 0.44
CA ALA A 82 -18.58 -6.23 1.00
C ALA A 82 -19.38 -7.21 1.88
N GLU A 83 -19.53 -8.47 1.44
CA GLU A 83 -20.20 -9.50 2.23
C GLU A 83 -19.46 -9.80 3.54
N ALA A 84 -18.12 -9.86 3.51
CA ALA A 84 -17.30 -10.09 4.70
C ALA A 84 -17.39 -8.92 5.70
N ILE A 85 -17.40 -7.68 5.20
CA ILE A 85 -17.61 -6.48 6.02
C ILE A 85 -18.95 -6.56 6.75
N ASP A 86 -20.03 -6.88 6.05
CA ASP A 86 -21.37 -6.94 6.63
C ASP A 86 -21.47 -8.04 7.68
N LYS A 87 -20.88 -9.22 7.43
CA LYS A 87 -20.76 -10.30 8.41
C LYS A 87 -20.01 -9.86 9.67
N CYS A 88 -18.90 -9.14 9.51
CA CYS A 88 -18.11 -8.64 10.64
C CYS A 88 -18.87 -7.57 11.43
N ARG A 89 -19.54 -6.63 10.76
CA ARG A 89 -20.41 -5.63 11.43
C ARG A 89 -21.54 -6.27 12.22
N HIS A 90 -22.14 -7.34 11.69
CA HIS A 90 -23.18 -8.08 12.41
C HIS A 90 -22.63 -8.82 13.63
N THR A 91 -21.44 -9.42 13.50
CA THR A 91 -20.81 -10.20 14.58
C THR A 91 -20.24 -9.31 15.68
N PHE A 92 -19.70 -8.15 15.31
CA PHE A 92 -18.97 -7.22 16.18
C PHE A 92 -19.66 -5.85 16.19
N PRO A 93 -20.93 -5.74 16.67
CA PRO A 93 -21.72 -4.51 16.55
C PRO A 93 -21.15 -3.32 17.34
N ASP A 94 -20.36 -3.60 18.38
CA ASP A 94 -19.70 -2.57 19.20
C ASP A 94 -18.39 -2.04 18.59
N LEU A 95 -17.87 -2.71 17.54
CA LEU A 95 -16.66 -2.28 16.84
C LEU A 95 -17.04 -1.44 15.62
N ARG A 96 -16.54 -0.21 15.55
CA ARG A 96 -16.66 0.59 14.33
C ARG A 96 -15.71 0.04 13.26
N ILE A 97 -16.29 -0.54 12.22
CA ILE A 97 -15.57 -1.09 11.06
C ILE A 97 -15.71 -0.13 9.86
N ILE A 98 -14.57 0.39 9.41
CA ILE A 98 -14.43 1.28 8.25
C ILE A 98 -14.10 0.43 7.03
N THR A 99 -14.87 0.61 5.96
CA THR A 99 -14.65 -0.06 4.66
C THR A 99 -13.76 0.84 3.81
N GLY A 100 -12.60 0.35 3.43
CA GLY A 100 -11.70 1.09 2.56
C GLY A 100 -10.88 0.19 1.64
N ILE A 101 -10.04 0.83 0.84
CA ILE A 101 -9.09 0.23 -0.09
C ILE A 101 -7.80 1.04 -0.11
N GLU A 102 -6.70 0.37 -0.44
CA GLU A 102 -5.41 0.97 -0.75
C GLU A 102 -5.10 0.74 -2.23
N VAL A 103 -5.17 1.82 -3.01
CA VAL A 103 -4.96 1.76 -4.46
C VAL A 103 -3.50 2.09 -4.77
N GLY A 104 -2.81 1.15 -5.42
CA GLY A 104 -1.48 1.36 -5.99
C GLY A 104 -1.55 2.31 -7.19
N GLU A 105 -0.78 3.41 -7.14
CA GLU A 105 -0.61 4.38 -8.21
C GLU A 105 -1.89 4.77 -8.99
N PRO A 106 -2.94 5.29 -8.31
CA PRO A 106 -4.22 5.61 -8.95
C PRO A 106 -4.09 6.64 -10.10
N HIS A 107 -3.07 7.51 -10.04
CA HIS A 107 -2.74 8.48 -11.09
C HIS A 107 -2.33 7.83 -12.43
N TRP A 108 -1.78 6.62 -12.43
CA TRP A 108 -1.44 5.89 -13.66
C TRP A 108 -2.66 5.22 -14.29
N PHE A 109 -3.69 4.92 -13.49
CA PHE A 109 -4.87 4.17 -13.92
C PHE A 109 -6.17 4.89 -13.53
N PRO A 110 -6.41 6.13 -14.00
CA PRO A 110 -7.53 6.95 -13.53
C PRO A 110 -8.89 6.34 -13.86
N GLU A 111 -9.06 5.76 -15.05
CA GLU A 111 -10.33 5.14 -15.47
C GLU A 111 -10.64 3.87 -14.67
N HIS A 112 -9.65 3.02 -14.45
CA HIS A 112 -9.80 1.79 -13.66
C HIS A 112 -10.09 2.13 -12.19
N THR A 113 -9.37 3.11 -11.64
CA THR A 113 -9.60 3.60 -10.27
C THR A 113 -11.02 4.16 -10.13
N ALA A 114 -11.49 4.99 -11.07
CA ALA A 114 -12.85 5.52 -11.04
C ALA A 114 -13.91 4.41 -11.13
N HIS A 115 -13.69 3.39 -11.96
CA HIS A 115 -14.59 2.25 -12.05
C HIS A 115 -14.65 1.44 -10.75
N LEU A 116 -13.50 1.15 -10.14
CA LEU A 116 -13.40 0.50 -8.84
C LEU A 116 -14.16 1.29 -7.77
N LEU A 117 -13.92 2.59 -7.66
CA LEU A 117 -14.61 3.43 -6.68
C LEU A 117 -16.12 3.49 -6.87
N ALA A 118 -16.60 3.32 -8.10
CA ALA A 118 -18.02 3.23 -8.41
C ALA A 118 -18.65 1.86 -8.13
N SER A 119 -17.85 0.79 -8.04
CA SER A 119 -18.34 -0.58 -7.82
C SER A 119 -18.59 -0.92 -6.35
N GLY A 120 -18.10 -0.12 -5.40
CA GLY A 120 -18.21 -0.38 -3.97
C GLY A 120 -18.49 0.87 -3.14
N GLN A 121 -18.84 0.66 -1.88
CA GLN A 121 -19.05 1.75 -0.91
C GLN A 121 -17.82 1.89 0.00
N TYR A 122 -16.75 2.46 -0.56
CA TYR A 122 -15.52 2.73 0.18
C TYR A 122 -15.63 4.06 0.92
N THR A 123 -15.52 4.00 2.24
CA THR A 123 -15.53 5.16 3.14
C THR A 123 -14.14 5.72 3.41
N ARG A 124 -13.10 5.04 2.92
CA ARG A 124 -11.71 5.43 3.02
C ARG A 124 -10.95 4.93 1.82
N VAL A 125 -10.17 5.79 1.18
CA VAL A 125 -9.34 5.44 0.03
C VAL A 125 -7.93 5.95 0.28
N LEU A 126 -6.99 5.01 0.28
CA LEU A 126 -5.57 5.29 0.35
C LEU A 126 -4.98 5.27 -1.06
N GLY A 127 -4.08 6.21 -1.34
CA GLY A 127 -3.20 6.19 -2.49
C GLY A 127 -1.79 5.82 -2.07
N SER A 128 -1.19 4.86 -2.76
CA SER A 128 0.10 4.30 -2.38
C SER A 128 1.06 4.20 -3.56
N GLN A 129 2.32 4.54 -3.29
CA GLN A 129 3.42 4.26 -4.20
C GLN A 129 4.03 2.91 -3.78
N HIS A 130 3.72 1.86 -4.52
CA HIS A 130 4.23 0.49 -4.37
C HIS A 130 5.31 0.16 -5.39
N SER A 131 5.41 0.92 -6.48
CA SER A 131 6.31 0.63 -7.59
C SER A 131 7.07 1.85 -8.08
N LEU A 132 8.17 1.62 -8.80
CA LEU A 132 8.93 2.66 -9.47
C LEU A 132 9.26 2.21 -10.89
N GLN A 133 9.27 3.16 -11.81
CA GLN A 133 9.82 2.95 -13.14
C GLN A 133 11.35 2.87 -13.03
N ILE A 134 11.92 1.73 -13.44
CA ILE A 134 13.36 1.50 -13.49
C ILE A 134 13.68 0.98 -14.88
N ASP A 135 14.47 1.76 -15.63
CA ASP A 135 14.65 1.55 -17.07
C ASP A 135 13.29 1.50 -17.77
N ASP A 136 13.02 0.44 -18.53
CA ASP A 136 11.78 0.25 -19.28
C ASP A 136 10.70 -0.54 -18.49
N ASP A 137 10.99 -0.97 -17.26
CA ASP A 137 10.09 -1.79 -16.44
C ASP A 137 9.56 -1.07 -15.19
N LEU A 138 8.31 -1.36 -14.84
CA LEU A 138 7.79 -1.09 -13.50
C LEU A 138 8.26 -2.17 -12.54
N ARG A 139 8.87 -1.78 -11.42
CA ARG A 139 9.32 -2.71 -10.37
C ARG A 139 8.62 -2.43 -9.07
N LEU A 140 8.26 -3.51 -8.37
CA LEU A 140 7.78 -3.44 -7.01
C LEU A 140 8.91 -2.94 -6.09
N VAL A 141 8.59 -2.00 -5.19
CA VAL A 141 9.54 -1.45 -4.22
C VAL A 141 10.13 -2.54 -3.31
N ASP A 142 9.41 -3.65 -3.10
CA ASP A 142 9.87 -4.81 -2.35
C ASP A 142 11.04 -5.54 -3.02
N GLU A 143 11.30 -5.32 -4.30
CA GLU A 143 12.46 -5.90 -4.98
C GLU A 143 13.67 -4.96 -5.00
N TRP A 144 13.55 -3.73 -4.49
CA TRP A 144 14.59 -2.72 -4.62
C TRP A 144 15.95 -3.16 -4.06
N TYR A 145 15.96 -3.98 -3.02
CA TYR A 145 17.19 -4.46 -2.39
C TYR A 145 17.91 -5.57 -3.16
N ILE A 146 17.33 -6.07 -4.25
CA ILE A 146 17.80 -7.27 -4.93
C ILE A 146 18.82 -6.88 -6.00
N GLY A 147 20.09 -7.21 -5.74
CA GLY A 147 21.18 -7.06 -6.71
C GLY A 147 21.83 -5.66 -6.74
N ILE A 148 21.34 -4.71 -5.94
CA ILE A 148 21.91 -3.38 -5.79
C ILE A 148 22.29 -3.17 -4.32
N ASP A 149 23.60 -3.18 -4.06
CA ASP A 149 24.21 -2.83 -2.77
C ASP A 149 25.14 -1.63 -2.98
N ASP A 150 24.50 -0.48 -3.20
CA ASP A 150 25.16 0.78 -3.51
C ASP A 150 24.42 1.94 -2.85
N GLU A 151 25.13 2.71 -2.02
CA GLU A 151 24.53 3.80 -1.24
C GLU A 151 23.98 4.93 -2.13
N ASP A 152 24.65 5.20 -3.26
CA ASP A 152 24.19 6.23 -4.19
C ASP A 152 22.95 5.78 -4.97
N ALA A 153 22.85 4.50 -5.32
CA ALA A 153 21.64 3.91 -5.87
C ALA A 153 20.47 3.96 -4.89
N ASP A 154 20.67 3.58 -3.62
CA ASP A 154 19.65 3.70 -2.57
C ASP A 154 19.23 5.17 -2.38
N ALA A 155 20.17 6.11 -2.40
CA ALA A 155 19.86 7.53 -2.31
C ALA A 155 19.08 8.05 -3.52
N ALA A 156 19.40 7.59 -4.74
CA ALA A 156 18.65 7.92 -5.94
C ALA A 156 17.22 7.35 -5.88
N ALA A 157 17.06 6.12 -5.36
CA ALA A 157 15.78 5.47 -5.15
C ALA A 157 14.87 6.26 -4.22
N ILE A 158 15.40 6.71 -3.07
CA ILE A 158 14.64 7.47 -2.07
C ILE A 158 14.10 8.75 -2.70
N ARG A 159 14.91 9.45 -3.49
CA ARG A 159 14.48 10.64 -4.22
C ARG A 159 13.42 10.33 -5.27
N ALA A 160 13.63 9.27 -6.06
CA ALA A 160 12.66 8.83 -7.07
C ALA A 160 11.32 8.44 -6.43
N TYR A 161 11.34 7.76 -5.30
CA TYR A 161 10.15 7.36 -4.55
C TYR A 161 9.37 8.56 -4.00
N LEU A 162 10.07 9.51 -3.38
CA LEU A 162 9.47 10.72 -2.85
C LEU A 162 8.91 11.61 -3.98
N GLY A 163 9.62 11.69 -5.11
CA GLY A 163 9.15 12.35 -6.33
C GLY A 163 7.90 11.70 -6.92
N ALA A 164 7.90 10.37 -7.09
CA ALA A 164 6.74 9.63 -7.57
C ALA A 164 5.54 9.76 -6.63
N THR A 165 5.78 9.86 -5.31
CA THR A 165 4.72 10.14 -4.34
C THR A 165 4.13 11.54 -4.52
N ILE A 166 4.94 12.55 -4.88
CA ILE A 166 4.45 13.89 -5.23
C ILE A 166 3.57 13.80 -6.49
N ASP A 167 4.04 13.11 -7.54
CA ASP A 167 3.27 12.90 -8.77
C ASP A 167 1.91 12.22 -8.48
N LEU A 168 1.92 11.18 -7.64
CA LEU A 168 0.71 10.49 -7.19
C LEU A 168 -0.30 11.44 -6.53
N VAL A 169 0.18 12.36 -5.69
CA VAL A 169 -0.64 13.34 -4.98
C VAL A 169 -1.17 14.44 -5.91
N GLU A 170 -0.34 14.94 -6.82
CA GLU A 170 -0.69 16.05 -7.69
C GLU A 170 -1.55 15.63 -8.89
N GLN A 171 -1.47 14.36 -9.30
CA GLN A 171 -2.10 13.86 -10.52
C GLN A 171 -3.30 12.95 -10.26
N SER A 172 -3.73 12.77 -9.01
CA SER A 172 -4.93 11.99 -8.68
C SER A 172 -5.83 12.66 -7.66
N ASP A 173 -7.11 12.75 -8.01
CA ASP A 173 -8.18 13.18 -7.12
C ASP A 173 -8.93 12.01 -6.45
N SER A 174 -8.48 10.78 -6.69
CA SER A 174 -9.24 9.56 -6.38
C SER A 174 -9.08 9.05 -4.95
N PHE A 175 -8.25 9.68 -4.12
CA PHE A 175 -7.97 9.23 -2.76
C PHE A 175 -7.83 10.39 -1.78
N GLU A 176 -7.95 10.11 -0.49
CA GLU A 176 -7.92 11.11 0.59
C GLU A 176 -6.70 10.96 1.53
N VAL A 177 -6.16 9.75 1.62
CA VAL A 177 -5.04 9.42 2.50
C VAL A 177 -3.85 8.93 1.67
N VAL A 178 -2.67 9.49 1.89
CA VAL A 178 -1.41 8.96 1.35
C VAL A 178 -0.87 7.89 2.30
N ALA A 179 -0.60 6.70 1.78
CA ALA A 179 0.00 5.63 2.57
C ALA A 179 1.50 5.87 2.82
N HIS A 180 2.11 4.96 3.57
CA HIS A 180 3.50 4.98 4.03
C HIS A 180 4.54 5.61 3.07
N ILE A 181 4.87 6.88 3.29
CA ILE A 181 5.95 7.60 2.58
C ILE A 181 7.36 7.05 2.90
N ASP A 182 7.47 6.14 3.87
CA ASP A 182 8.70 5.46 4.28
C ASP A 182 8.82 4.04 3.72
N TYR A 183 7.96 3.64 2.78
CA TYR A 183 7.90 2.26 2.28
C TYR A 183 9.24 1.77 1.72
N LEU A 184 9.82 2.54 0.79
CA LEU A 184 11.10 2.19 0.18
C LEU A 184 12.22 2.11 1.22
N THR A 185 12.31 3.09 2.12
CA THR A 185 13.33 3.11 3.18
C THR A 185 13.24 1.91 4.12
N ARG A 186 12.03 1.37 4.34
CA ARG A 186 11.86 0.12 5.09
C ARG A 186 12.42 -1.09 4.36
N GLN A 187 12.36 -1.11 3.02
CA GLN A 187 12.95 -2.21 2.24
C GLN A 187 14.47 -2.14 2.26
N ILE A 188 15.05 -0.94 2.24
CA ILE A 188 16.49 -0.71 2.46
C ILE A 188 16.90 -1.23 3.86
N ASP A 189 16.15 -0.88 4.90
CA ASP A 189 16.42 -1.35 6.26
C ASP A 189 16.30 -2.89 6.39
N ARG A 190 15.29 -3.50 5.74
CA ARG A 190 15.11 -4.96 5.67
C ARG A 190 16.25 -5.69 4.97
N ALA A 191 16.93 -5.02 4.05
CA ALA A 191 18.13 -5.52 3.39
C ALA A 191 19.38 -5.48 4.28
N GLY A 192 19.26 -4.99 5.52
CA GLY A 192 20.39 -4.82 6.43
C GLY A 192 21.23 -3.57 6.15
N ARG A 193 20.72 -2.68 5.30
CA ARG A 193 21.34 -1.38 5.00
C ARG A 193 20.69 -0.29 5.85
N SER A 194 21.27 0.90 5.84
CA SER A 194 20.76 2.04 6.59
C SER A 194 20.91 3.31 5.79
N HIS A 195 20.00 4.26 5.98
CA HIS A 195 20.07 5.58 5.39
C HIS A 195 19.94 6.64 6.51
N ASP A 196 20.55 7.81 6.33
CA ASP A 196 20.27 8.98 7.19
C ASP A 196 19.12 9.78 6.57
N PRO A 197 17.91 9.80 7.19
CA PRO A 197 16.78 10.55 6.65
C PRO A 197 17.06 12.06 6.51
N ARG A 198 18.04 12.60 7.25
CA ARG A 198 18.42 14.02 7.13
C ARG A 198 19.08 14.35 5.79
N ARG A 199 19.67 13.36 5.10
CA ARG A 199 20.21 13.54 3.73
C ARG A 199 19.10 13.85 2.71
N PHE A 200 17.85 13.53 3.05
CA PHE A 200 16.67 13.67 2.20
C PHE A 200 15.64 14.64 2.80
N GLU A 201 16.06 15.53 3.71
CA GLU A 201 15.14 16.42 4.43
C GLU A 201 14.34 17.31 3.46
N ASP A 202 14.98 17.82 2.41
CA ASP A 202 14.33 18.68 1.44
C ASP A 202 13.28 17.92 0.63
N GLU A 203 13.59 16.69 0.19
CA GLU A 203 12.66 15.84 -0.54
C GLU A 203 11.47 15.44 0.35
N TYR A 204 11.69 15.02 1.60
CA TYR A 204 10.60 14.75 2.53
C TYR A 204 9.74 15.99 2.78
N ARG A 205 10.36 17.18 2.93
CA ARG A 205 9.64 18.44 3.13
C ARG A 205 8.77 18.76 1.91
N GLN A 206 9.30 18.57 0.70
CA GLN A 206 8.55 18.77 -0.54
C GLN A 206 7.36 17.80 -0.63
N THR A 207 7.56 16.51 -0.36
CA THR A 207 6.47 15.53 -0.34
C THR A 207 5.39 15.90 0.68
N LEU A 208 5.78 16.26 1.90
CA LEU A 208 4.83 16.69 2.94
C LEU A 208 4.08 17.99 2.56
N GLN A 209 4.76 18.91 1.87
CA GLN A 209 4.14 20.13 1.35
C GLN A 209 3.13 19.84 0.25
N ALA A 210 3.44 18.93 -0.68
CA ALA A 210 2.52 18.50 -1.73
C ALA A 210 1.26 17.83 -1.12
N ILE A 211 1.45 16.91 -0.17
CA ILE A 211 0.35 16.28 0.58
C ILE A 211 -0.54 17.33 1.25
N HIS A 212 0.07 18.31 1.93
CA HIS A 212 -0.66 19.37 2.59
C HIS A 212 -1.40 20.29 1.60
N ALA A 213 -0.75 20.68 0.50
CA ALA A 213 -1.33 21.56 -0.51
C ALA A 213 -2.54 20.93 -1.22
N ALA A 214 -2.52 19.60 -1.39
CA ALA A 214 -3.62 18.83 -1.94
C ALA A 214 -4.74 18.49 -0.91
N ASP A 215 -4.68 19.05 0.31
CA ASP A 215 -5.61 18.78 1.41
C ASP A 215 -5.75 17.28 1.73
N ARG A 216 -4.64 16.54 1.65
CA ARG A 216 -4.57 15.09 1.90
C ARG A 216 -4.04 14.79 3.30
N ILE A 217 -4.40 13.62 3.82
CA ILE A 217 -3.92 13.11 5.10
C ILE A 217 -2.74 12.17 4.85
N LEU A 218 -1.66 12.30 5.61
CA LEU A 218 -0.60 11.28 5.63
C LEU A 218 -0.93 10.19 6.66
N TRP A 219 -1.05 8.94 6.23
CA TRP A 219 -1.07 7.82 7.16
C TRP A 219 0.31 7.60 7.76
N ARG A 220 0.34 7.32 9.06
CA ARG A 220 1.57 7.02 9.79
C ARG A 220 1.44 5.68 10.50
N ARG A 221 2.33 4.76 10.16
CA ARG A 221 2.48 3.50 10.89
C ARG A 221 2.96 3.73 12.32
N SER A 222 2.37 3.04 13.28
CA SER A 222 2.92 2.93 14.63
C SER A 222 4.16 2.03 14.61
N ARG A 223 5.26 2.48 15.22
CA ARG A 223 6.39 1.59 15.51
C ARG A 223 5.99 0.72 16.69
N THR A 224 5.78 -0.56 16.45
CA THR A 224 5.66 -1.62 17.46
C THR A 224 6.86 -2.54 17.36
#